data_AF-A0A357KM07-F1
#
_entry.id   AF-A0A357KM07-F1
#
_cell.length_a   1.000
_cell.length_b   1.000
_cell.length_c   1.000
_cell.angle_alpha   90.00
_cell.angle_beta   90.00
_cell.angle_gamma   90.00
#
_symmetry.space_group_name_H-M   'P 1'
#
loop_
_entity.id
_entity.type
_entity.pdbx_description
1 polymer ?
#
loop_
_entity_poly.entity_id
_entity_poly.type
_entity_poly.pdbx_seq_one_letter_code
_entity_poly.pdbx_strand_id
1 'polypeptide(L)'
;MQLHFNADWLRSQIVNEPDISCDIGTPVCRAEDFIESTNEVVSADVSHTQQEQGTLGLFVHQLRRRDKLSIKELADRIRVDEEEIEGMEVNSAHDPEPRTFHQLADYARVSATGLVRLSQKAANADEELGTAALKFAASSEDLSALSRTERRGLNDFVRFLSNYKGKKNTNVR
;
A
#
# COMPACT_ATOMS: atom_id res chain seq x y z
N MET A 1 29.31 -48.34 -23.88
CA MET A 1 29.22 -47.69 -22.56
C MET A 1 28.10 -48.36 -21.80
N GLN A 2 28.40 -49.08 -20.71
CA GLN A 2 27.41 -49.66 -19.80
C GLN A 2 27.13 -48.65 -18.68
N LEU A 3 25.86 -48.38 -18.40
CA LEU A 3 25.43 -47.43 -17.36
C LEU A 3 25.22 -48.19 -16.04
N HIS A 4 26.02 -47.85 -15.02
CA HIS A 4 26.00 -48.46 -13.69
C HIS A 4 25.14 -47.65 -12.72
N PHE A 5 23.84 -47.52 -12.98
CA PHE A 5 22.89 -47.00 -12.00
C PHE A 5 21.82 -48.03 -11.70
N ASN A 6 21.53 -48.25 -10.41
CA ASN A 6 20.46 -49.12 -9.94
C ASN A 6 19.16 -48.30 -9.82
N ALA A 7 18.01 -48.95 -9.97
CA ALA A 7 16.69 -48.31 -9.94
C ALA A 7 16.44 -47.50 -8.65
N ASP A 8 16.98 -47.93 -7.51
CA ASP A 8 16.85 -47.22 -6.24
C ASP A 8 17.65 -45.90 -6.19
N TRP A 9 18.76 -45.83 -6.93
CA TRP A 9 19.54 -44.59 -7.06
C TRP A 9 18.76 -43.54 -7.86
N LEU A 10 18.12 -43.95 -8.97
CA LEU A 10 17.26 -43.07 -9.78
C LEU A 10 16.06 -42.54 -8.98
N ARG A 11 15.43 -43.40 -8.16
CA ARG A 11 14.30 -42.99 -7.31
C ARG A 11 14.71 -41.98 -6.25
N SER A 12 15.86 -42.19 -5.59
CA SER A 12 16.38 -41.22 -4.62
C SER A 12 16.71 -39.89 -5.26
N GLN A 13 17.11 -39.88 -6.53
CA GLN A 13 17.47 -38.66 -7.22
C GLN A 13 16.26 -37.85 -7.70
N ILE A 14 15.19 -38.51 -8.14
CA ILE A 14 13.91 -37.84 -8.44
C ILE A 14 13.31 -37.17 -7.19
N VAL A 15 13.44 -37.79 -6.02
CA VAL A 15 12.92 -37.22 -4.75
C VAL A 15 13.74 -36.01 -4.28
N ASN A 16 15.03 -35.95 -4.61
CA ASN A 16 15.93 -34.89 -4.17
C ASN A 16 16.17 -33.80 -5.23
N GLU A 17 15.64 -33.94 -6.44
CA GLU A 17 15.71 -32.87 -7.44
C GLU A 17 14.70 -31.76 -7.10
N PRO A 18 15.13 -30.48 -7.12
CA PRO A 18 14.19 -29.37 -7.05
C PRO A 18 13.39 -29.31 -8.35
N ASP A 19 12.06 -29.10 -8.25
CA ASP A 19 11.18 -28.89 -9.40
C ASP A 19 11.57 -27.61 -10.15
N ILE A 20 12.48 -27.75 -11.12
CA ILE A 20 12.85 -26.69 -12.04
C ILE A 20 12.05 -26.91 -13.32
N SER A 21 11.04 -26.07 -13.54
CA SER A 21 10.31 -26.03 -14.81
C SER A 21 11.29 -25.65 -15.93
N CYS A 22 11.61 -26.60 -16.81
CA CYS A 22 12.38 -26.37 -18.02
C CYS A 22 11.46 -26.57 -19.21
N ASP A 23 10.86 -25.49 -19.69
CA ASP A 23 9.87 -25.54 -20.77
C ASP A 23 10.58 -25.48 -22.14
N ILE A 24 10.50 -26.58 -22.90
CA ILE A 24 11.02 -26.71 -24.27
C ILE A 24 9.87 -26.43 -25.24
N GLY A 25 9.80 -25.18 -25.73
CA GLY A 25 8.91 -24.77 -26.82
C GLY A 25 7.67 -24.03 -26.35
N THR A 26 7.35 -22.92 -27.02
CA THR A 26 6.19 -22.07 -26.70
C THR A 26 4.88 -22.79 -27.06
N PRO A 27 4.04 -23.18 -26.10
CA PRO A 27 2.74 -23.76 -26.40
C PRO A 27 1.78 -22.70 -26.95
N VAL A 28 0.81 -23.12 -27.77
CA VAL A 28 -0.32 -22.28 -28.19
C VAL A 28 -1.14 -21.96 -26.94
N CYS A 29 -0.90 -20.79 -26.36
CA CYS A 29 -1.65 -20.26 -25.24
C CYS A 29 -3.14 -20.17 -25.61
N ARG A 30 -4.00 -20.82 -24.82
CA ARG A 30 -5.34 -20.25 -24.57
C ARG A 30 -5.11 -18.90 -23.88
N ALA A 31 -6.10 -17.99 -23.95
CA ALA A 31 -5.97 -16.62 -23.44
C ALA A 31 -5.56 -16.50 -21.95
N GLU A 32 -5.48 -17.61 -21.23
CA GLU A 32 -5.10 -17.72 -19.83
C GLU A 32 -3.57 -17.73 -19.58
N ASP A 33 -2.71 -18.01 -20.57
CA ASP A 33 -1.24 -18.24 -20.36
C ASP A 33 -0.32 -17.04 -20.74
N PHE A 34 -0.83 -15.81 -20.90
CA PHE A 34 -0.06 -14.67 -21.43
C PHE A 34 0.80 -13.91 -20.39
N ILE A 35 0.77 -14.25 -19.11
CA ILE A 35 1.31 -13.37 -18.04
C ILE A 35 2.68 -13.83 -17.54
N GLU A 36 3.66 -14.01 -18.41
CA GLU A 36 5.05 -13.94 -17.95
C GLU A 36 6.05 -13.75 -19.09
N SER A 37 6.07 -12.58 -19.75
CA SER A 37 7.33 -11.96 -20.19
C SER A 37 7.15 -10.64 -20.94
N THR A 38 8.03 -9.70 -20.59
CA THR A 38 8.41 -8.47 -21.29
C THR A 38 7.50 -7.24 -21.13
N ASN A 39 7.91 -6.39 -20.18
CA ASN A 39 8.09 -4.95 -20.36
C ASN A 39 8.11 -4.55 -21.85
N GLU A 40 7.00 -4.08 -22.41
CA GLU A 40 6.74 -2.65 -22.60
C GLU A 40 5.43 -2.44 -23.38
N VAL A 41 4.71 -1.41 -22.91
CA VAL A 41 3.70 -0.58 -23.57
C VAL A 41 2.29 -1.11 -23.92
N VAL A 42 1.38 -0.72 -23.01
CA VAL A 42 0.11 0.00 -23.25
C VAL A 42 -1.20 -0.80 -23.33
N SER A 43 -1.97 -0.58 -22.25
CA SER A 43 -3.42 -0.45 -22.13
C SER A 43 -4.27 -1.63 -21.67
N ALA A 44 -4.96 -1.33 -20.57
CA ALA A 44 -6.23 -1.88 -20.08
C ALA A 44 -6.19 -3.17 -19.24
N ASP A 45 -5.56 -3.08 -18.07
CA ASP A 45 -6.14 -3.72 -16.88
C ASP A 45 -5.95 -2.81 -15.66
N VAL A 46 -7.05 -2.30 -15.14
CA VAL A 46 -7.12 -1.33 -14.03
C VAL A 46 -7.49 -2.11 -12.77
N SER A 47 -6.57 -2.96 -12.30
CA SER A 47 -6.88 -3.86 -11.17
C SER A 47 -5.67 -4.25 -10.31
N HIS A 48 -4.58 -3.45 -10.23
CA HIS A 48 -3.38 -3.82 -9.44
C HIS A 48 -2.58 -2.65 -8.83
N THR A 49 -3.24 -1.61 -8.30
CA THR A 49 -2.56 -0.52 -7.55
C THR A 49 -2.69 -0.62 -6.02
N GLN A 50 -3.34 -1.65 -5.49
CA GLN A 50 -3.71 -1.70 -4.06
C GLN A 50 -2.67 -2.37 -3.14
N GLN A 51 -1.57 -2.91 -3.66
CA GLN A 51 -0.69 -3.80 -2.87
C GLN A 51 0.50 -3.10 -2.17
N GLU A 52 0.75 -1.83 -2.45
CA GLU A 52 1.82 -1.05 -1.80
C GLU A 52 1.40 0.35 -1.37
N GLN A 53 0.09 0.62 -1.21
CA GLN A 53 -0.36 1.89 -0.65
C GLN A 53 -0.36 1.82 0.88
N GLY A 54 0.48 2.63 1.50
CA GLY A 54 0.50 2.79 2.95
C GLY A 54 -0.82 3.39 3.43
N THR A 55 -1.17 3.15 4.70
CA THR A 55 -2.41 3.72 5.29
C THR A 55 -2.44 5.24 5.24
N LEU A 56 -1.26 5.89 5.27
CA LEU A 56 -1.10 7.33 5.02
C LEU A 56 -1.46 7.71 3.58
N GLY A 57 -0.92 7.02 2.58
CA GLY A 57 -1.21 7.28 1.17
C GLY A 57 -2.69 7.10 0.86
N LEU A 58 -3.30 6.04 1.39
CA LEU A 58 -4.73 5.80 1.30
C LEU A 58 -5.57 6.93 1.95
N PHE A 59 -5.10 7.46 3.08
CA PHE A 59 -5.75 8.59 3.75
C PHE A 59 -5.70 9.86 2.90
N VAL A 60 -4.54 10.20 2.33
CA VAL A 60 -4.37 11.37 1.45
C VAL A 60 -5.24 11.23 0.21
N HIS A 61 -5.21 10.05 -0.43
CA HIS A 61 -6.03 9.72 -1.59
C HIS A 61 -7.53 9.92 -1.29
N GLN A 62 -8.02 9.39 -0.17
CA GLN A 62 -9.43 9.55 0.24
C GLN A 62 -9.78 11.01 0.56
N LEU A 63 -8.86 11.76 1.16
CA LEU A 63 -9.06 13.17 1.47
C LEU A 63 -9.21 14.01 0.18
N ARG A 64 -8.34 13.74 -0.79
CA ARG A 64 -8.37 14.37 -2.11
C ARG A 64 -9.68 14.07 -2.84
N ARG A 65 -10.12 12.80 -2.84
CA ARG A 65 -11.38 12.38 -3.47
C ARG A 65 -12.62 12.97 -2.79
N ARG A 66 -12.62 13.09 -1.45
CA ARG A 66 -13.70 13.75 -0.70
C ARG A 66 -13.92 15.18 -1.17
N ASP A 67 -12.84 15.91 -1.41
CA ASP A 67 -12.86 17.32 -1.76
C ASP A 67 -12.85 17.56 -3.28
N LYS A 68 -12.78 16.48 -4.08
CA LYS A 68 -12.72 16.48 -5.55
C LYS A 68 -11.58 17.33 -6.11
N LEU A 69 -10.42 17.24 -5.47
CA LEU A 69 -9.22 17.97 -5.87
C LEU A 69 -8.33 17.09 -6.75
N SER A 70 -7.59 17.71 -7.67
CA SER A 70 -6.41 17.11 -8.30
C SER A 70 -5.21 17.11 -7.33
N ILE A 71 -4.16 16.37 -7.66
CA ILE A 71 -2.92 16.32 -6.85
C ILE A 71 -2.34 17.73 -6.72
N LYS A 72 -2.17 18.42 -7.86
CA LYS A 72 -1.74 19.82 -7.91
C LYS A 72 -2.59 20.77 -7.06
N GLU A 73 -3.91 20.71 -7.17
CA GLU A 73 -4.79 21.59 -6.38
C GLU A 73 -4.69 21.31 -4.88
N LEU A 74 -4.50 20.05 -4.48
CA LEU A 74 -4.26 19.71 -3.09
C LEU A 74 -2.93 20.29 -2.61
N ALA A 75 -1.85 20.07 -3.37
CA ALA A 75 -0.50 20.57 -3.09
C ALA A 75 -0.47 22.09 -2.94
N ASP A 76 -1.10 22.83 -3.87
CA ASP A 76 -1.25 24.28 -3.81
C ASP A 76 -1.99 24.74 -2.55
N ARG A 77 -3.04 24.01 -2.15
CA ARG A 77 -3.89 24.37 -1.01
C ARG A 77 -3.19 24.19 0.34
N ILE A 78 -2.35 23.16 0.46
CA ILE A 78 -1.55 22.90 1.66
C ILE A 78 -0.17 23.57 1.61
N ARG A 79 0.23 24.11 0.43
CA ARG A 79 1.52 24.77 0.16
C ARG A 79 2.70 23.80 0.31
N VAL A 80 2.61 22.67 -0.38
CA VAL A 80 3.60 21.58 -0.47
C VAL A 80 3.89 21.31 -1.95
N ASP A 81 4.99 20.62 -2.25
CA ASP A 81 5.31 20.18 -3.61
C ASP A 81 4.31 19.13 -4.12
N GLU A 82 4.05 19.13 -5.43
CA GLU A 82 3.20 18.13 -6.09
C GLU A 82 3.84 16.74 -6.01
N GLU A 83 5.16 16.65 -6.20
CA GLU A 83 5.92 15.39 -6.15
C GLU A 83 5.83 14.72 -4.78
N GLU A 84 5.71 15.50 -3.71
CA GLU A 84 5.61 14.98 -2.35
C GLU A 84 4.23 14.34 -2.10
N ILE A 85 3.16 14.95 -2.63
CA ILE A 85 1.80 14.39 -2.52
C ILE A 85 1.64 13.15 -3.40
N GLU A 86 2.21 13.16 -4.61
CA GLU A 86 2.24 11.98 -5.47
C GLU A 86 3.04 10.85 -4.82
N GLY A 87 4.23 11.15 -4.27
CA GLY A 87 5.06 10.21 -3.53
C GLY A 87 4.33 9.56 -2.36
N MET A 88 3.56 10.34 -1.61
CA MET A 88 2.73 9.84 -0.50
C MET A 88 1.58 8.92 -0.97
N GLU A 89 0.91 9.23 -2.08
CA GLU A 89 -0.21 8.41 -2.59
C GLU A 89 0.28 7.10 -3.24
N VAL A 90 1.42 7.14 -3.94
CA VAL A 90 1.91 5.99 -4.73
C VAL A 90 2.82 5.07 -3.92
N ASN A 91 3.67 5.62 -3.05
CA ASN A 91 4.73 4.86 -2.39
C ASN A 91 4.56 4.80 -0.87
N SER A 92 4.25 3.62 -0.33
CA SER A 92 4.15 3.37 1.13
C SER A 92 5.45 3.66 1.90
N ALA A 93 6.60 3.56 1.24
CA ALA A 93 7.90 3.82 1.88
C ALA A 93 8.34 5.29 1.82
N HIS A 94 7.54 6.16 1.20
CA HIS A 94 7.85 7.59 1.15
C HIS A 94 7.76 8.23 2.54
N ASP A 95 8.80 8.95 2.93
CA ASP A 95 8.86 9.69 4.20
C ASP A 95 8.77 11.19 3.89
N PRO A 96 7.58 11.79 3.99
CA PRO A 96 7.39 13.20 3.65
C PRO A 96 7.98 14.10 4.74
N GLU A 97 8.19 15.37 4.39
CA GLU A 97 8.82 16.32 5.28
C GLU A 97 7.96 16.59 6.53
N PRO A 98 8.57 16.88 7.70
CA PRO A 98 7.84 17.29 8.90
C PRO A 98 6.88 18.46 8.65
N ARG A 99 7.25 19.39 7.75
CA ARG A 99 6.43 20.52 7.35
C ARG A 99 5.14 20.07 6.68
N THR A 100 5.22 19.10 5.78
CA THR A 100 4.11 18.53 5.03
C THR A 100 3.12 17.85 5.95
N PHE A 101 3.60 17.12 6.96
CA PHE A 101 2.71 16.58 8.01
C PHE A 101 1.93 17.65 8.74
N HIS A 102 2.56 18.76 9.11
CA HIS A 102 1.89 19.86 9.78
C HIS A 102 0.83 20.52 8.89
N GLN A 103 1.17 20.82 7.63
CA GLN A 103 0.25 21.43 6.69
C GLN A 103 -0.95 20.53 6.35
N LEU A 104 -0.70 19.23 6.19
CA LEU A 104 -1.74 18.23 5.97
C LEU A 104 -2.62 18.05 7.21
N ALA A 105 -2.03 18.05 8.40
CA ALA A 105 -2.76 17.97 9.67
C ALA A 105 -3.73 19.15 9.85
N ASP A 106 -3.26 20.36 9.54
CA ASP A 106 -4.07 21.58 9.61
C ASP A 106 -5.22 21.55 8.60
N TYR A 107 -4.94 21.07 7.37
CA TYR A 107 -5.95 20.92 6.34
C TYR A 107 -7.03 19.89 6.69
N ALA A 108 -6.60 18.71 7.17
CA ALA A 108 -7.50 17.63 7.57
C ALA A 108 -8.12 17.82 8.95
N ARG A 109 -7.67 18.83 9.72
CA ARG A 109 -8.04 19.10 11.12
C ARG A 109 -7.80 17.91 12.06
N VAL A 110 -6.66 17.25 11.88
CA VAL A 110 -6.22 16.10 12.69
C VAL A 110 -4.96 16.45 13.47
N SER A 111 -4.55 15.57 14.40
CA SER A 111 -3.28 15.77 15.11
C SER A 111 -2.09 15.46 14.20
N ALA A 112 -1.11 16.37 14.14
CA ALA A 112 0.14 16.14 13.40
C ALA A 112 0.90 14.91 13.95
N THR A 113 0.88 14.71 15.27
CA THR A 113 1.47 13.53 15.91
C THR A 113 0.80 12.23 15.47
N GLY A 114 -0.52 12.23 15.27
CA GLY A 114 -1.24 11.06 14.77
C GLY A 114 -0.86 10.70 13.34
N LEU A 115 -0.75 11.69 12.45
CA LEU A 115 -0.32 11.46 11.06
C LEU A 115 1.13 10.98 10.96
N VAL A 116 2.04 11.56 11.74
CA VAL A 116 3.45 11.11 11.77
C VAL A 116 3.56 9.68 12.30
N ARG A 117 2.74 9.29 13.28
CA ARG A 117 2.72 7.89 13.73
C ARG A 117 2.09 6.93 12.75
N LEU A 118 1.17 7.42 11.91
CA LEU A 118 0.56 6.65 10.84
C LEU A 118 1.55 6.39 9.70
N SER A 119 2.41 7.38 9.38
CA SER A 119 3.46 7.23 8.36
C SER A 119 4.60 6.33 8.83
N GLN A 120 4.98 6.46 10.10
CA GLN A 120 6.03 5.63 10.66
C GLN A 120 5.60 4.17 10.63
N LYS A 121 6.51 3.30 10.18
CA LYS A 121 6.43 1.84 10.29
C LYS A 121 6.21 1.34 11.75
N ALA A 122 6.20 2.27 12.70
CA ALA A 122 5.84 2.14 14.11
C ALA A 122 4.33 2.09 14.40
N ALA A 123 3.44 2.06 13.40
CA ALA A 123 2.04 1.63 13.62
C ALA A 123 1.95 0.27 14.36
N ASN A 124 3.01 -0.55 14.26
CA ASN A 124 3.17 -1.81 14.99
C ASN A 124 3.36 -1.65 16.52
N ALA A 125 3.69 -0.45 17.01
CA ALA A 125 3.92 -0.20 18.44
C ALA A 125 2.65 0.24 19.19
N ASP A 126 1.60 0.67 18.50
CA ASP A 126 0.34 1.11 19.11
C ASP A 126 -0.85 0.38 18.47
N GLU A 127 -1.31 -0.66 19.15
CA GLU A 127 -2.37 -1.56 18.71
C GLU A 127 -3.69 -0.82 18.43
N GLU A 128 -3.97 0.26 19.17
CA GLU A 128 -5.17 1.10 18.95
C GLU A 128 -5.12 1.81 17.61
N LEU A 129 -3.98 2.43 17.28
CA LEU A 129 -3.76 3.13 16.01
C LEU A 129 -3.74 2.13 14.85
N GLY A 130 -3.06 0.99 15.01
CA GLY A 130 -3.01 -0.08 14.02
C GLY A 130 -4.40 -0.64 13.70
N THR A 131 -5.20 -0.92 14.73
CA THR A 131 -6.58 -1.44 14.56
C THR A 131 -7.48 -0.42 13.87
N ALA A 132 -7.36 0.86 14.23
CA ALA A 132 -8.13 1.93 13.58
C ALA A 132 -7.74 2.10 12.11
N ALA A 133 -6.43 2.08 11.81
CA ALA A 133 -5.91 2.17 10.46
C ALA A 133 -6.31 0.97 9.60
N LEU A 134 -6.30 -0.25 10.15
CA LEU A 134 -6.76 -1.46 9.47
C LEU A 134 -8.26 -1.43 9.17
N LYS A 135 -9.08 -0.99 10.13
CA LYS A 135 -10.53 -0.79 9.91
C LYS A 135 -10.80 0.25 8.82
N PHE A 136 -10.04 1.34 8.83
CA PHE A 136 -10.12 2.38 7.80
C PHE A 136 -9.75 1.84 6.43
N ALA A 137 -8.63 1.12 6.32
CA ALA A 137 -8.18 0.50 5.08
C ALA A 137 -9.19 -0.49 4.52
N ALA A 138 -9.73 -1.37 5.38
CA ALA A 138 -10.78 -2.32 5.00
C ALA A 138 -12.09 -1.62 4.53
N SER A 139 -12.37 -0.42 5.03
CA SER A 139 -13.54 0.37 4.60
C SER A 139 -13.31 1.23 3.35
N SER A 140 -12.09 1.24 2.82
CA SER A 140 -11.64 2.13 1.75
C SER A 140 -11.55 1.45 0.38
N GLU A 141 -12.26 0.34 0.19
CA GLU A 141 -12.24 -0.44 -1.04
C GLU A 141 -12.85 0.35 -2.21
N ASP A 142 -12.11 0.40 -3.32
CA ASP A 142 -12.28 1.38 -4.38
C ASP A 142 -13.20 0.84 -5.50
N LEU A 143 -14.43 1.35 -5.58
CA LEU A 143 -15.30 1.20 -6.75
C LEU A 143 -16.08 2.49 -6.96
N SER A 144 -15.48 3.48 -7.64
CA SER A 144 -16.11 4.74 -8.06
C SER A 144 -16.47 5.72 -6.93
N ALA A 145 -17.06 6.88 -7.27
CA ALA A 145 -17.23 8.07 -6.41
C ALA A 145 -17.63 7.74 -4.95
N LEU A 146 -16.97 8.39 -3.98
CA LEU A 146 -17.03 8.03 -2.55
C LEU A 146 -18.43 7.58 -2.11
N SER A 147 -18.55 6.30 -1.78
CA SER A 147 -19.78 5.77 -1.20
C SER A 147 -20.05 6.45 0.14
N ARG A 148 -21.33 6.52 0.55
CA ARG A 148 -21.71 7.06 1.88
C ARG A 148 -21.01 6.30 3.03
N THR A 149 -20.65 5.03 2.81
CA THR A 149 -19.91 4.18 3.76
C THR A 149 -18.46 4.60 3.88
N GLU A 150 -17.74 4.79 2.77
CA GLU A 150 -16.35 5.25 2.74
C GLU A 150 -16.20 6.63 3.38
N ARG A 151 -17.11 7.55 3.05
CA ARG A 151 -17.11 8.88 3.66
C ARG A 151 -17.31 8.80 5.18
N ARG A 152 -18.09 7.84 5.66
CA ARG A 152 -18.24 7.60 7.11
C ARG A 152 -16.94 7.06 7.70
N GLY A 153 -16.32 6.06 7.08
CA GLY A 153 -15.03 5.51 7.48
C GLY A 153 -13.94 6.57 7.58
N LEU A 154 -13.84 7.45 6.58
CA LEU A 154 -12.90 8.58 6.59
C LEU A 154 -13.18 9.55 7.75
N ASN A 155 -14.44 9.92 7.98
CA ASN A 155 -14.79 10.84 9.08
C ASN A 155 -14.54 10.22 10.46
N ASP A 156 -14.83 8.94 10.63
CA ASP A 156 -14.57 8.21 11.87
C ASP A 156 -13.06 8.13 12.13
N PHE A 157 -12.26 7.91 11.07
CA PHE A 157 -10.81 7.90 11.16
C PHE A 157 -10.22 9.29 11.47
N VAL A 158 -10.72 10.35 10.83
CA VAL A 158 -10.36 11.75 11.16
C VAL A 158 -10.72 12.09 12.62
N ARG A 159 -11.88 11.66 13.10
CA ARG A 159 -12.30 11.83 14.50
C ARG A 159 -11.38 11.06 15.45
N PHE A 160 -10.91 9.88 15.07
CA PHE A 160 -9.94 9.13 15.85
C PHE A 160 -8.60 9.88 15.93
N LEU A 161 -8.04 10.28 14.78
CA LEU A 161 -6.74 10.98 14.71
C LEU A 161 -6.75 12.34 15.42
N SER A 162 -7.86 13.09 15.39
CA SER A 162 -7.98 14.37 16.11
C SER A 162 -7.93 14.22 17.63
N ASN A 163 -8.42 13.10 18.17
CA ASN A 163 -8.39 12.81 19.61
C ASN A 163 -7.14 12.03 20.04
N TYR A 164 -6.41 11.44 19.09
CA TYR A 164 -5.22 10.66 19.36
C TYR A 164 -4.07 11.55 19.83
N LYS A 165 -3.63 11.37 21.08
CA LYS A 165 -2.50 12.11 21.67
C LYS A 165 -1.18 11.33 21.67
N GLY A 166 -1.19 10.09 21.19
CA GLY A 166 -0.07 9.16 21.24
C GLY A 166 0.30 8.73 22.67
N LYS A 167 0.53 7.44 22.88
CA LYS A 167 1.20 6.99 24.11
C LYS A 167 2.61 7.59 24.16
N LYS A 168 2.92 8.44 25.13
CA LYS A 168 4.31 8.86 25.39
C LYS A 168 5.07 7.61 25.80
N ASN A 169 6.13 7.25 25.08
CA ASN A 169 7.02 6.17 25.51
C ASN A 169 7.74 6.62 26.78
N THR A 170 7.11 6.46 27.94
CA THR A 170 7.71 6.63 29.26
C THR A 170 8.54 5.38 29.56
N ASN A 171 9.61 5.16 28.80
CA ASN A 171 10.62 4.20 29.20
C ASN A 171 11.99 4.63 28.68
N VAL A 172 12.54 5.63 29.36
CA VAL A 172 13.99 5.81 29.48
C VAL A 172 14.24 5.79 30.97
N ARG A 173 14.72 4.65 31.49
CA ARG A 173 15.18 4.50 32.86
C ARG A 173 16.49 3.71 32.82
#